data_AF-A0A7C6E4X7-F1
#
_entry.id   AF-A0A7C6E4X7-F1
#
_cell.length_a   1.000
_cell.length_b   1.000
_cell.length_c   1.000
_cell.angle_alpha   90.00
_cell.angle_beta   90.00
_cell.angle_gamma   90.00
#
_symmetry.space_group_name_H-M   'P 1'
#
loop_
_entity.id
_entity.type
_entity.pdbx_description
1 polymer ?
#
loop_
_entity_poly.entity_id
_entity_poly.type
_entity_poly.pdbx_seq_one_letter_code
_entity_poly.pdbx_strand_id
1 'polypeptide(L)' 'MRLKKLRWWLIGVTLALVYVLAVILVLELLPHPLTRTDYLVAGSLATLLVLLALFLALGLAGLISGAGFTRRGKKP' A
#
# COMPACT_ATOMS: atom_id res chain seq x y z
N MET A 1 -5.00 -1.28 -25.67
CA MET A 1 -5.25 -2.27 -24.58
C MET A 1 -4.00 -2.62 -23.75
N ARG A 2 -2.77 -2.63 -24.31
CA ARG A 2 -1.53 -3.01 -23.59
C ARG A 2 -1.08 -2.04 -22.47
N LEU A 3 -1.31 -0.73 -22.62
CA LEU A 3 -0.92 0.28 -21.62
C LEU A 3 -1.66 0.15 -20.28
N LYS A 4 -2.92 -0.29 -20.28
CA LYS A 4 -3.66 -0.54 -19.03
C LYS A 4 -3.04 -1.72 -18.28
N LYS A 5 -2.69 -2.81 -18.98
CA LYS A 5 -2.01 -3.97 -18.38
C LYS A 5 -0.69 -3.57 -17.71
N LEU A 6 0.13 -2.75 -18.37
CA LEU A 6 1.41 -2.29 -17.82
C LEU A 6 1.25 -1.47 -16.53
N ARG A 7 0.24 -0.59 -16.47
CA ARG A 7 -0.06 0.19 -15.26
C ARG A 7 -0.48 -0.69 -14.08
N TRP A 8 -1.31 -1.70 -14.33
CA TRP A 8 -1.69 -2.66 -13.29
C TRP A 8 -0.50 -3.48 -12.79
N TRP A 9 0.40 -3.88 -13.69
CA TRP A 9 1.64 -4.56 -13.32
C TRP A 9 2.56 -3.67 -12.47
N LEU A 10 2.73 -2.40 -12.85
CA LEU A 10 3.51 -1.45 -12.07
C LEU A 10 2.96 -1.30 -10.65
N ILE A 11 1.65 -1.15 -10.49
CA ILE A 11 1.01 -1.05 -9.18
C ILE A 11 1.28 -2.31 -8.34
N GLY A 12 1.12 -3.50 -8.92
CA GLY A 12 1.39 -4.76 -8.21
C GLY A 12 2.85 -4.90 -7.76
N VAL A 13 3.80 -4.54 -8.64
CA VAL A 13 5.24 -4.57 -8.32
C VAL A 13 5.58 -3.57 -7.22
N THR A 14 5.05 -2.34 -7.29
CA THR A 14 5.23 -1.35 -6.24
C THR A 14 4.67 -1.84 -4.90
N LEU A 15 3.48 -2.45 -4.90
CA LEU A 15 2.88 -3.00 -3.68
C LEU A 15 3.73 -4.10 -3.07
N ALA A 16 4.24 -5.02 -3.91
CA ALA A 16 5.11 -6.10 -3.48
C ALA A 16 6.42 -5.56 -2.87
N LEU A 17 7.01 -4.53 -3.47
CA LEU A 17 8.19 -3.85 -2.92
C LEU A 17 7.91 -3.25 -1.54
N VAL A 18 6.80 -2.53 -1.38
CA VAL A 18 6.41 -1.94 -0.09
C VAL A 18 6.21 -3.02 0.97
N TYR A 19 5.60 -4.16 0.61
CA TYR A 19 5.43 -5.29 1.53
C TYR A 19 6.76 -5.88 1.97
N VAL A 20 7.67 -6.17 1.03
CA VAL A 20 9.00 -6.72 1.36
C VAL A 20 9.76 -5.77 2.27
N LEU A 21 9.72 -4.47 1.99
CA LEU A 21 10.39 -3.45 2.79
C LEU A 21 9.82 -3.37 4.22
N ALA A 22 8.49 -3.47 4.36
CA ALA A 22 7.83 -3.53 5.67
C ALA A 22 8.21 -4.81 6.45
N VAL A 23 8.28 -5.96 5.79
CA VAL A 23 8.71 -7.22 6.42
C VAL A 23 10.15 -7.08 6.94
N ILE A 24 11.07 -6.55 6.14
CA ILE A 24 12.47 -6.36 6.54
C ILE A 24 12.56 -5.45 7.76
N LEU A 25 11.88 -4.30 7.74
CA LEU A 25 11.85 -3.35 8.86
C LEU A 25 11.32 -3.99 10.16
N VAL A 26 10.27 -4.80 10.05
CA VAL A 26 9.71 -5.49 11.22
C VAL A 26 10.70 -6.53 11.74
N LEU A 27 11.30 -7.35 10.87
CA LEU A 27 12.29 -8.36 11.27
C LEU A 27 13.52 -7.74 11.94
N GLU A 28 13.96 -6.56 11.49
CA GLU A 28 15.10 -5.85 12.08
C GLU A 28 14.77 -5.26 13.46
N LEU A 29 13.51 -4.93 13.72
CA LEU A 29 13.06 -4.46 15.03
C LEU A 29 12.91 -5.57 16.07
N LEU A 30 12.76 -6.84 15.66
CA LEU A 30 12.54 -7.93 16.59
C LEU A 30 13.86 -8.40 17.25
N PRO A 31 13.87 -8.59 18.58
CA PRO A 31 15.04 -9.11 19.28
C PRO A 31 15.30 -10.56 18.87
N HIS A 32 16.55 -10.85 18.50
CA HIS A 32 16.98 -12.21 18.18
C HIS A 32 17.10 -13.07 19.44
N PRO A 33 16.90 -14.41 19.38
CA PRO A 33 16.66 -15.24 18.19
C PRO A 33 15.19 -15.29 17.77
N LEU A 34 14.93 -15.12 16.46
CA LEU A 34 13.57 -15.18 15.92
C LEU A 34 13.00 -16.60 15.99
N THR A 35 11.89 -16.75 16.69
CA THR A 35 11.10 -17.98 16.74
C THR A 35 10.15 -18.08 15.55
N ARG A 36 9.61 -19.28 15.26
CA ARG A 36 8.61 -19.45 14.18
C ARG A 36 7.40 -18.52 14.34
N THR A 37 7.00 -18.23 15.58
CA THR A 37 5.90 -17.33 15.89
C THR A 37 6.22 -15.89 15.48
N ASP A 38 7.47 -15.46 15.67
CA ASP A 38 7.91 -14.11 15.32
C ASP A 38 7.81 -13.83 13.81
N TYR A 39 8.04 -14.83 12.96
CA TYR A 39 7.83 -14.70 11.52
C TYR A 39 6.36 -14.52 11.13
N LEU A 40 5.44 -15.21 11.81
CA LEU A 40 4.00 -15.06 11.59
C LEU A 40 3.51 -13.68 12.04
N VAL A 41 4.02 -13.21 13.18
CA VAL A 41 3.73 -11.87 13.69
C VAL A 41 4.30 -10.80 12.76
N ALA A 42 5.54 -10.97 12.29
CA ALA A 42 6.18 -10.04 11.37
C ALA A 42 5.42 -9.93 10.04
N GLY A 43 5.02 -11.07 9.46
CA GLY A 43 4.18 -11.10 8.25
C GLY A 43 2.83 -10.41 8.48
N SER A 44 2.19 -10.65 9.62
CA SER A 44 0.89 -10.03 9.96
C SER A 44 1.01 -8.51 10.13
N LEU A 45 2.04 -8.04 10.85
CA LEU A 45 2.35 -6.62 11.03
C LEU A 45 2.66 -5.95 9.69
N ALA A 46 3.48 -6.57 8.85
CA ALA A 46 3.79 -6.05 7.52
C ALA A 46 2.52 -5.92 6.66
N THR A 47 1.60 -6.89 6.75
CA THR A 47 0.33 -6.83 6.02
C THR A 47 -0.54 -5.65 6.49
N LEU A 48 -0.63 -5.43 7.81
CA LEU A 48 -1.34 -4.29 8.38
C LEU A 48 -0.73 -2.95 7.95
N LEU A 49 0.60 -2.84 7.95
CA LEU A 49 1.31 -1.64 7.48
C LEU A 49 1.05 -1.35 6.01
N VAL A 50 1.04 -2.38 5.15
CA VAL A 50 0.73 -2.23 3.73
C VAL A 50 -0.71 -1.81 3.50
N LEU A 51 -1.66 -2.39 4.24
CA LEU A 51 -3.07 -1.98 4.16
C LEU A 51 -3.25 -0.53 4.61
N LEU A 52 -2.55 -0.11 5.67
CA LEU A 52 -2.56 1.27 6.13
C LEU A 52 -1.99 2.23 5.07
N ALA A 53 -0.86 1.87 4.46
CA ALA A 53 -0.25 2.65 3.38
C ALA A 53 -1.18 2.76 2.16
N LEU A 54 -1.85 1.67 1.78
CA LEU A 54 -2.87 1.66 0.74
C LEU A 54 -4.06 2.57 1.09
N PHE A 55 -4.55 2.49 2.32
CA PHE A 55 -5.66 3.31 2.78
C PHE A 55 -5.31 4.79 2.74
N LEU A 56 -4.12 5.17 3.20
CA LEU A 56 -3.61 6.54 3.11
C LEU A 56 -3.45 6.99 1.66
N ALA A 57 -2.88 6.15 0.79
CA ALA A 57 -2.71 6.47 -0.62
C ALA A 57 -4.06 6.68 -1.32
N LEU A 58 -5.05 5.84 -1.04
CA LEU A 58 -6.41 5.97 -1.59
C LEU A 58 -7.14 7.17 -1.00
N GLY A 59 -7.02 7.43 0.30
CA GLY A 59 -7.60 8.60 0.97
C GLY A 59 -7.01 9.90 0.42
N LEU A 60 -5.70 9.97 0.26
CA LEU A 60 -5.00 11.12 -0.33
C LEU A 60 -5.40 11.31 -1.80
N ALA A 61 -5.46 10.23 -2.58
CA ALA A 61 -5.96 10.28 -3.95
C ALA A 61 -7.42 10.76 -4.03
N GLY A 62 -8.26 10.37 -3.07
CA GLY A 62 -9.64 10.84 -2.92
C GLY A 62 -9.73 12.34 -2.60
N LEU A 63 -8.88 12.85 -1.69
CA LEU A 63 -8.78 14.29 -1.39
C LEU A 63 -8.35 15.10 -2.62
N ILE A 64 -7.34 14.63 -3.34
CA ILE A 64 -6.84 15.28 -4.56
C ILE A 64 -7.91 15.25 -5.67
N SER A 65 -8.64 14.14 -5.79
CA SER A 65 -9.71 13.99 -6.80
C SER A 65 -10.99 14.75 -6.45
N GLY A 66 -11.29 14.92 -5.14
CA GLY A 66 -12.41 15.72 -4.64
C GLY A 66 -12.32 17.19 -5.03
N ALA A 67 -11.10 17.73 -5.16
CA ALA A 67 -10.86 19.07 -5.71
C ALA A 67 -11.27 19.21 -7.20
N GLY A 68 -11.36 18.10 -7.95
CA GLY A 68 -11.83 18.08 -9.34
C GLY A 68 -13.32 17.76 -9.51
N PHE A 69 -13.96 17.11 -8.53
CA PHE A 69 -15.34 16.62 -8.65
C PHE A 69 -16.41 17.71 -8.44
N THR A 70 -16.07 18.81 -7.76
CA THR A 70 -17.00 19.95 -7.52
C THR A 70 -17.25 20.82 -8.74
N ARG A 71 -16.57 20.60 -9.88
CA ARG A 71 -16.80 21.31 -11.14
C ARG A 71 -17.81 20.65 -12.09
N ARG A 72 -18.72 19.81 -11.59
CA ARG A 72 -19.93 19.42 -12.35
C ARG A 72 -21.08 20.41 -12.08
N GLY A 73 -20.77 21.71 -12.18
CA GLY A 73 -21.75 22.77 -12.11
C GLY A 73 -22.53 22.87 -13.41
N LYS A 74 -23.84 22.68 -13.30
CA LYS A 74 -24.88 23.46 -13.99
C LYS A 74 -24.65 23.66 -15.50
N LYS A 75 -25.20 22.77 -16.33
CA LYS A 75 -25.57 23.16 -17.69
C LYS A 75 -26.78 24.10 -17.61
N PRO A 76 -26.78 25.24 -18.32
CA PRO A 76 -27.96 26.10 -18.46
C PRO A 76 -29.08 25.39 -19.20
#